data_AF-A0A959UY28-F1
#
_entry.id   AF-A0A959UY28-F1
#
_cell.length_a   1.000
_cell.length_b   1.000
_cell.length_c   1.000
_cell.angle_alpha   90.00
_cell.angle_beta   90.00
_cell.angle_gamma   90.00
#
_symmetry.space_group_name_H-M   'P 1'
#
loop_
_entity.id
_entity.type
_entity.pdbx_description
1 polymer ?
#
loop_
_entity_poly.entity_id
_entity_poly.type
_entity_poly.pdbx_seq_one_letter_code
_entity_poly.pdbx_strand_id
1 'polypeptide(L)'
;MEPDQSKPALFYFLSIDARIKFGITVDWAKRKRRYDADLWGFAREPFKTEEYRHRWQAELVEQVLKWRLWDFITQGEHEWVEHLPVDVVLHVYRDTRDTLRPEFEQHRHIHTRGNDRWGYYKQLAQYQFPDKHT
;
A
#
# COMPACT_ATOMS: atom_id res chain seq x y z
N MET A 1 1.77 9.14 -18.37
CA MET A 1 0.32 8.82 -18.38
C MET A 1 0.02 8.14 -17.06
N GLU A 2 -0.82 8.73 -16.21
CA GLU A 2 -1.20 8.08 -14.96
C GLU A 2 -1.96 6.78 -15.25
N PRO A 3 -1.75 5.71 -14.46
CA PRO A 3 -2.50 4.47 -14.62
C PRO A 3 -4.00 4.70 -14.40
N ASP A 4 -4.83 4.02 -15.20
CA ASP A 4 -6.28 4.11 -15.13
C ASP A 4 -6.80 3.74 -13.73
N GLN A 5 -7.34 4.74 -13.04
CA GLN A 5 -7.82 4.63 -11.66
C GLN A 5 -9.09 3.78 -11.53
N SER A 6 -9.81 3.55 -12.62
CA SER A 6 -11.08 2.82 -12.62
C SER A 6 -10.92 1.30 -12.68
N LYS A 7 -9.76 0.80 -13.12
CA LYS A 7 -9.51 -0.64 -13.29
C LYS A 7 -9.42 -1.36 -11.94
N PRO A 8 -9.82 -2.64 -11.86
CA PRO A 8 -9.50 -3.47 -10.70
C PRO A 8 -7.99 -3.51 -10.44
N ALA A 9 -7.62 -3.60 -9.17
CA ALA A 9 -6.22 -3.70 -8.78
C ALA A 9 -6.04 -4.73 -7.66
N LEU A 10 -4.89 -5.40 -7.69
CA LEU A 10 -4.42 -6.30 -6.67
C LEU A 10 -3.49 -5.54 -5.73
N PHE A 11 -3.82 -5.54 -4.44
CA PHE A 11 -2.90 -5.20 -3.36
C PHE A 11 -2.13 -6.47 -2.98
N TYR A 12 -0.81 -6.40 -2.82
CA TYR A 12 0.02 -7.56 -2.51
C TYR A 12 1.08 -7.25 -1.46
N PHE A 13 1.53 -8.30 -0.77
CA PHE A 13 2.66 -8.29 0.14
C PHE A 13 3.70 -9.35 -0.24
N LEU A 14 4.98 -8.98 -0.25
CA LEU A 14 6.12 -9.87 -0.47
C LEU A 14 7.02 -9.81 0.77
N SER A 15 7.64 -10.94 1.11
CA SER A 15 8.71 -11.00 2.12
C SER A 15 10.01 -11.31 1.41
N ILE A 16 10.98 -10.40 1.51
CA ILE A 16 12.25 -10.49 0.81
C ILE A 16 13.33 -10.01 1.78
N ASP A 17 14.32 -10.86 2.04
CA ASP A 17 15.48 -10.55 2.89
C ASP A 17 15.10 -9.92 4.26
N ALA A 18 14.18 -10.58 4.99
CA ALA A 18 13.61 -10.09 6.27
C ALA A 18 12.87 -8.74 6.21
N ARG A 19 12.70 -8.15 5.02
CA ARG A 19 11.90 -6.95 4.77
C ARG A 19 10.54 -7.33 4.21
N ILE A 20 9.57 -6.44 4.38
CA ILE A 20 8.23 -6.62 3.83
C ILE A 20 7.99 -5.55 2.79
N LYS A 21 7.70 -5.98 1.56
CA LYS A 21 7.27 -5.10 0.48
C LYS A 21 5.76 -5.16 0.35
N PHE A 22 5.13 -4.01 0.18
CA PHE A 22 3.74 -3.97 -0.25
C PHE A 22 3.55 -3.03 -1.44
N GLY A 23 2.50 -3.26 -2.20
CA GLY A 23 2.15 -2.38 -3.30
C GLY A 23 0.91 -2.82 -4.03
N ILE A 24 0.60 -2.09 -5.10
CA ILE A 24 -0.57 -2.35 -5.94
C ILE A 24 -0.18 -2.64 -7.38
N THR A 25 -0.96 -3.46 -8.07
CA THR A 25 -0.81 -3.69 -9.51
C THR A 25 -2.15 -3.99 -10.17
N VAL A 26 -2.29 -3.58 -11.44
CA VAL A 26 -3.42 -3.99 -12.31
C VAL A 26 -3.06 -5.21 -13.16
N ASP A 27 -1.81 -5.64 -13.11
CA ASP A 27 -1.26 -6.76 -13.87
C ASP A 27 -0.15 -7.44 -13.06
N TRP A 28 -0.50 -8.53 -12.38
CA TRP A 28 0.46 -9.29 -11.57
C TRP A 28 1.53 -9.95 -12.44
N ALA A 29 1.16 -10.51 -13.60
CA ALA A 29 2.10 -11.20 -14.48
C ALA A 29 3.20 -10.26 -15.01
N LYS A 30 2.86 -9.02 -15.35
CA LYS A 30 3.84 -7.99 -15.72
C LYS A 30 4.68 -7.54 -14.53
N ARG A 31 4.07 -7.36 -13.35
CA ARG A 31 4.79 -6.96 -12.13
C ARG A 31 5.79 -8.04 -11.69
N LYS A 32 5.38 -9.30 -11.69
CA LYS A 32 6.21 -10.46 -11.38
C LYS A 32 7.43 -10.54 -12.32
N ARG A 33 7.24 -10.39 -13.64
CA ARG A 33 8.36 -10.37 -14.61
C ARG A 33 9.40 -9.29 -14.30
N ARG A 34 8.96 -8.11 -13.83
CA ARG A 34 9.88 -7.04 -13.41
C ARG A 34 10.65 -7.43 -12.16
N TYR A 35 9.97 -7.94 -11.12
CA TYR A 35 10.66 -8.44 -9.93
C TYR A 35 11.57 -9.63 -10.23
N ASP A 36 11.24 -10.40 -11.25
CA ASP A 36 12.07 -11.52 -11.65
C ASP A 36 13.46 -11.06 -12.14
N ALA A 37 13.51 -9.90 -12.81
CA ALA A 37 14.73 -9.23 -13.24
C ALA A 37 15.43 -8.46 -12.11
N ASP A 38 14.68 -7.70 -11.31
CA ASP A 38 15.25 -6.74 -10.34
C ASP A 38 15.74 -7.40 -9.04
N LEU A 39 15.13 -8.51 -8.61
CA LEU A 39 15.33 -9.10 -7.27
C LEU A 39 15.86 -10.53 -7.34
N TRP A 40 16.83 -10.78 -8.23
CA TRP A 40 17.39 -12.11 -8.55
C TRP A 40 17.67 -12.97 -7.30
N GLY A 41 17.11 -14.19 -7.24
CA GLY A 41 17.40 -15.18 -6.17
C GLY A 41 16.42 -15.26 -4.99
N PHE A 42 15.45 -14.35 -4.85
CA PHE A 42 14.45 -14.42 -3.78
C PHE A 42 13.14 -15.09 -4.22
N ALA A 43 12.42 -15.72 -3.28
CA ALA A 43 11.05 -16.18 -3.48
C ALA A 43 10.11 -14.97 -3.59
N ARG A 44 9.30 -14.90 -4.66
CA ARG A 44 8.55 -13.69 -5.05
C ARG A 44 7.04 -13.91 -5.15
N GLU A 45 6.54 -14.98 -4.57
CA GLU A 45 5.11 -15.19 -4.48
C GLU A 45 4.55 -14.33 -3.33
N PRO A 46 3.46 -13.58 -3.56
CA PRO A 46 2.83 -12.83 -2.50
C PRO A 46 2.36 -13.76 -1.41
N PHE A 47 2.72 -13.49 -0.16
CA PHE A 47 2.19 -14.24 0.97
C PHE A 47 0.77 -13.77 1.36
N LYS A 48 0.36 -12.59 0.87
CA LYS A 48 -1.01 -12.06 0.98
C LYS A 48 -1.33 -11.20 -0.23
N THR A 49 -2.53 -11.38 -0.76
CA THR A 49 -3.11 -10.51 -1.79
C THR A 49 -4.54 -10.12 -1.44
N GLU A 50 -5.03 -9.03 -2.03
CA GLU A 50 -6.42 -8.61 -1.93
C GLU A 50 -6.84 -7.82 -3.16
N GLU A 51 -8.01 -8.14 -3.71
CA GLU A 51 -8.55 -7.44 -4.87
C GLU A 51 -9.40 -6.25 -4.45
N TYR A 52 -9.23 -5.15 -5.19
CA TYR A 52 -10.04 -3.95 -5.08
C TYR A 52 -10.74 -3.71 -6.40
N ARG A 53 -12.01 -3.29 -6.32
CA ARG A 53 -12.86 -3.02 -7.50
C ARG A 53 -12.24 -1.93 -8.37
N HIS A 54 -11.62 -0.94 -7.74
CA HIS A 54 -10.96 0.16 -8.42
C HIS A 54 -9.56 0.39 -7.86
N ARG A 55 -8.62 0.72 -8.75
CA ARG A 55 -7.22 0.97 -8.43
C ARG A 55 -7.08 2.11 -7.43
N TRP A 56 -7.92 3.13 -7.52
CA TRP A 56 -7.91 4.23 -6.56
C TRP A 56 -8.19 3.76 -5.13
N GLN A 57 -9.03 2.73 -4.92
CA GLN A 57 -9.30 2.19 -3.59
C GLN A 57 -8.05 1.50 -3.01
N ALA A 58 -7.36 0.72 -3.85
CA ALA A 58 -6.10 0.07 -3.47
C ALA A 58 -5.01 1.12 -3.20
N GLU A 59 -4.93 2.16 -4.03
CA GLU A 59 -4.00 3.28 -3.85
C GLU A 59 -4.29 4.03 -2.54
N LEU A 60 -5.55 4.32 -2.22
CA LEU A 60 -5.91 4.99 -0.96
C LEU A 60 -5.38 4.22 0.25
N VAL A 61 -5.65 2.91 0.29
CA VAL A 61 -5.16 2.04 1.37
C VAL A 61 -3.64 1.98 1.39
N GLU A 62 -2.99 1.88 0.22
CA GLU A 62 -1.53 1.82 0.10
C GLU A 62 -0.87 3.08 0.66
N GLN A 63 -1.35 4.26 0.26
CA GLN A 63 -0.73 5.52 0.66
C GLN A 63 -0.99 5.85 2.13
N VAL A 64 -2.18 5.55 2.66
CA VAL A 64 -2.44 5.70 4.10
C VAL A 64 -1.61 4.70 4.92
N LEU A 65 -1.49 3.44 4.46
CA LEU A 65 -0.63 2.44 5.10
C LEU A 65 0.83 2.92 5.13
N LYS A 66 1.34 3.52 4.04
CA LYS A 66 2.69 4.10 4.01
C LYS A 66 2.89 5.14 5.10
N TRP A 67 1.93 6.05 5.26
CA TRP A 67 2.01 7.07 6.31
C TRP A 67 1.95 6.49 7.71
N ARG A 68 1.12 5.46 7.94
CA ARG A 68 1.04 4.77 9.24
C ARG A 68 2.29 3.96 9.59
N LEU A 69 3.06 3.55 8.58
CA LEU A 69 4.30 2.79 8.75
C LEU A 69 5.54 3.65 8.47
N TRP A 70 5.40 4.97 8.43
CA TRP A 70 6.42 5.88 7.91
C TRP A 70 7.77 5.72 8.61
N ASP A 71 7.77 5.53 9.93
CA ASP A 71 8.98 5.37 10.74
C ASP A 71 9.71 4.04 10.48
N PHE A 72 9.03 3.07 9.87
CA PHE A 72 9.56 1.75 9.51
C PHE A 72 9.81 1.61 8.02
N ILE A 73 9.52 2.65 7.23
CA ILE A 73 9.76 2.66 5.79
C ILE A 73 11.22 3.00 5.51
N THR A 74 11.84 2.21 4.63
CA THR A 74 13.19 2.50 4.15
C THR A 74 13.20 3.83 3.39
N GLN A 75 14.10 4.75 3.78
CA GLN A 75 14.22 6.06 3.13
C GLN A 75 14.54 5.92 1.65
N GLY A 76 13.77 6.61 0.79
CA GLY A 76 13.90 6.51 -0.67
C GLY A 76 13.24 5.27 -1.29
N GLU A 77 12.72 4.36 -0.48
CA GLU A 77 12.12 3.09 -0.89
C GLU A 77 10.74 2.89 -0.22
N HIS A 78 9.80 3.81 -0.49
CA HIS A 78 8.51 3.95 0.23
C HIS A 78 7.55 2.74 0.16
N GLU A 79 7.96 1.64 -0.45
CA GLU A 79 7.20 0.39 -0.58
C GLU A 79 7.75 -0.72 0.34
N TRP A 80 8.82 -0.44 1.09
CA TRP A 80 9.54 -1.40 1.90
C TRP A 80 9.49 -1.04 3.37
N VAL A 81 9.12 -2.02 4.20
CA VAL A 81 9.04 -1.92 5.65
C VAL A 81 10.13 -2.78 6.26
N GLU A 82 10.88 -2.19 7.17
CA GLU A 82 11.97 -2.81 7.92
C GLU A 82 11.58 -2.97 9.39
N HIS A 83 12.25 -3.91 10.07
CA HIS A 83 12.18 -4.09 11.53
C HIS A 83 10.82 -4.45 12.13
N LEU A 84 9.76 -4.57 11.33
CA LEU A 84 8.45 -5.02 11.79
C LEU A 84 8.16 -6.49 11.40
N PRO A 85 7.65 -7.29 12.34
CA PRO A 85 7.10 -8.61 12.03
C PRO A 85 5.93 -8.56 11.01
N VAL A 86 5.79 -9.64 10.22
CA VAL A 86 4.74 -9.75 9.18
C VAL A 86 3.34 -9.58 9.74
N ASP A 87 3.07 -10.16 10.90
CA ASP A 87 1.78 -10.07 11.59
C ASP A 87 1.45 -8.63 12.01
N VAL A 88 2.43 -7.86 12.46
CA VAL A 88 2.25 -6.43 12.80
C VAL A 88 1.90 -5.64 11.53
N VAL A 89 2.65 -5.81 10.44
CA VAL A 89 2.36 -5.12 9.18
C VAL A 89 0.98 -5.50 8.64
N LEU A 90 0.61 -6.78 8.70
CA LEU A 90 -0.71 -7.25 8.30
C LEU A 90 -1.82 -6.72 9.21
N HIS A 91 -1.56 -6.55 10.51
CA HIS A 91 -2.52 -5.95 11.44
C HIS A 91 -2.79 -4.48 11.08
N VAL A 92 -1.75 -3.67 10.88
CA VAL A 92 -1.88 -2.27 10.45
C VAL A 92 -2.57 -2.18 9.09
N TYR A 93 -2.28 -3.09 8.16
CA TYR A 93 -2.99 -3.16 6.88
C TYR A 93 -4.49 -3.44 7.06
N ARG A 94 -4.87 -4.47 7.83
CA ARG A 94 -6.28 -4.83 8.06
C ARG A 94 -7.03 -3.68 8.70
N ASP A 95 -6.46 -3.08 9.74
CA ASP A 95 -7.03 -1.93 10.42
C ASP A 95 -7.19 -0.71 9.48
N THR A 96 -6.17 -0.41 8.67
CA THR A 96 -6.25 0.65 7.64
C THR A 96 -7.39 0.38 6.66
N ARG A 97 -7.41 -0.83 6.12
CA ARG A 97 -8.38 -1.24 5.11
C ARG A 97 -9.80 -1.21 5.65
N ASP A 98 -10.04 -1.76 6.84
CA ASP A 98 -11.37 -1.92 7.41
C ASP A 98 -11.96 -0.58 7.83
N THR A 99 -11.13 0.34 8.33
CA THR A 99 -11.53 1.73 8.62
C THR A 99 -11.85 2.51 7.35
N LEU A 100 -11.06 2.40 6.28
CA LEU A 100 -11.27 3.17 5.05
C LEU A 100 -12.37 2.61 4.14
N ARG A 101 -12.60 1.30 4.15
CA ARG A 101 -13.56 0.62 3.27
C ARG A 101 -14.97 1.22 3.26
N PRO A 102 -15.62 1.51 4.40
CA PRO A 102 -16.94 2.14 4.40
C PRO A 102 -16.95 3.57 3.83
N GLU A 103 -15.79 4.22 3.75
CA GLU A 103 -15.65 5.63 3.36
C GLU A 103 -15.03 5.83 1.98
N PHE A 104 -14.73 4.76 1.24
CA PHE A 104 -14.03 4.84 -0.04
C PHE A 104 -14.63 5.90 -0.98
N GLU A 105 -15.95 5.92 -1.18
CA GLU A 105 -16.56 6.89 -2.08
C GLU A 105 -16.41 8.34 -1.61
N GLN A 106 -16.34 8.57 -0.30
CA GLN A 106 -16.10 9.91 0.26
C GLN A 106 -14.70 10.39 -0.10
N HIS A 107 -13.71 9.49 -0.11
CA HIS A 107 -12.30 9.77 -0.39
C HIS A 107 -11.93 9.69 -1.88
N ARG A 108 -12.86 9.28 -2.76
CA ARG A 108 -12.62 9.10 -4.20
C ARG A 108 -12.02 10.36 -4.86
N HIS A 109 -12.45 11.53 -4.41
CA HIS A 109 -12.02 12.83 -4.94
C HIS A 109 -10.52 13.11 -4.71
N ILE A 110 -9.86 12.43 -3.76
CA ILE A 110 -8.43 12.61 -3.52
C ILE A 110 -7.66 12.26 -4.79
N HIS A 111 -8.01 11.16 -5.47
CA HIS A 111 -7.23 10.62 -6.59
C HIS A 111 -7.22 11.48 -7.86
N THR A 112 -8.03 12.54 -7.91
CA THR A 112 -8.04 13.53 -9.00
C THR A 112 -7.19 14.77 -8.72
N ARG A 113 -6.59 14.90 -7.53
CA ARG A 113 -5.87 16.09 -7.04
C ARG A 113 -4.37 16.16 -7.42
N GLY A 114 -3.89 15.33 -8.34
CA GLY A 114 -2.49 15.41 -8.82
C GLY A 114 -1.44 15.28 -7.70
N ASN A 115 -0.53 16.25 -7.59
CA ASN A 115 0.57 16.21 -6.60
C ASN A 115 0.09 16.45 -5.15
N ASP A 116 -1.03 17.14 -4.96
CA ASP A 116 -1.54 17.48 -3.61
C ASP A 116 -2.06 16.26 -2.87
N ARG A 117 -2.31 15.15 -3.59
CA ARG A 117 -2.77 13.86 -3.06
C ARG A 117 -1.96 13.38 -1.85
N TRP A 118 -0.64 13.59 -1.88
CA TRP A 118 0.25 13.14 -0.81
C TRP A 118 -0.10 13.77 0.55
N GLY A 119 -0.44 15.06 0.55
CA GLY A 119 -0.88 15.78 1.74
C GLY A 119 -2.22 15.26 2.28
N TYR A 120 -3.16 14.95 1.39
CA TYR A 120 -4.45 14.35 1.77
C TYR A 120 -4.28 12.98 2.43
N TYR A 121 -3.44 12.11 1.88
CA TYR A 121 -3.18 10.80 2.51
C TYR A 121 -2.54 10.94 3.89
N LYS A 122 -1.63 11.91 4.07
CA LYS A 122 -1.02 12.20 5.37
C LYS A 122 -2.07 12.63 6.39
N GLN A 123 -2.91 13.60 6.02
CA GLN A 123 -3.97 14.10 6.88
C GLN A 123 -4.95 13.00 7.26
N LEU A 124 -5.32 12.15 6.30
CA LEU A 124 -6.22 11.03 6.54
C LEU A 124 -5.61 10.03 7.53
N ALA A 125 -4.33 9.70 7.35
CA ALA A 125 -3.60 8.83 8.28
C ALA A 125 -3.60 9.43 9.70
N GLN A 126 -3.27 10.71 9.85
CA GLN A 126 -3.20 11.38 11.15
C GLN A 126 -4.57 11.54 11.84
N TYR A 127 -5.64 11.81 11.08
CA TYR A 127 -6.96 12.07 11.64
C TYR A 127 -7.71 10.77 12.02
N GLN A 128 -7.66 9.75 11.17
CA GLN A 128 -8.40 8.50 11.37
C GLN A 128 -7.63 7.46 12.17
N PHE A 129 -6.30 7.58 12.17
CA PHE A 129 -5.41 6.69 12.91
C PHE A 129 -4.49 7.55 13.78
N PRO A 130 -5.04 8.39 14.68
CA PRO A 130 -4.21 9.16 15.59
C PRO A 130 -3.35 8.16 16.33
N ASP A 131 -2.03 8.39 16.29
CA ASP A 131 -1.08 7.49 16.90
C ASP A 131 -1.55 7.19 18.33
N LYS A 132 -1.73 5.90 18.63
CA LYS A 132 -1.78 5.45 20.02
C LYS A 132 -0.37 5.48 20.59
N HIS A 133 0.33 6.60 20.44
CA HIS A 133 1.53 6.87 21.19
C HIS A 133 1.09 7.33 22.57
N THR A 134 1.00 6.31 23.46
CA THR A 134 1.32 6.33 24.90
C THR A 134 0.87 7.52 25.72
#